data_AF-A0A4Y8N7P1-F1
#
_entry.id   AF-A0A4Y8N7P1-F1
#
_cell.length_a   1.000
_cell.length_b   1.000
_cell.length_c   1.000
_cell.angle_alpha   90.00
_cell.angle_beta   90.00
_cell.angle_gamma   90.00
#
_symmetry.space_group_name_H-M   'P 1'
#
loop_
_entity.id
_entity.type
_entity.pdbx_description
1 polymer ?
#
loop_
_entity_poly.entity_id
_entity_poly.type
_entity_poly.pdbx_seq_one_letter_code
_entity_poly.pdbx_strand_id
1 'polypeptide(L)'
;MASDSEINIGVTGQAYAAPLRQKIFSLQSGGDVQGGGNAGEWSDAFTDWKTLMAKNRDTQMAGTKKMKGFLLPFEDHRATTTLHASISVPSATTAELA
;
A
#
# COMPACT_ATOMS: atom_id res chain seq x y z
N MET A 1 -3.51 11.37 -25.30
CA MET A 1 -3.69 10.69 -23.99
C MET A 1 -3.55 9.20 -24.25
N ALA A 2 -2.56 8.52 -23.66
CA ALA A 2 -2.44 7.07 -23.80
C ALA A 2 -3.43 6.42 -22.83
N SER A 3 -4.41 5.68 -23.36
CA SER A 3 -5.30 4.85 -22.55
C SER A 3 -4.57 3.55 -22.27
N ASP A 4 -4.09 3.35 -21.04
CA ASP A 4 -3.55 2.06 -20.63
C ASP A 4 -4.70 1.05 -20.45
N SER A 5 -4.54 -0.16 -20.96
CA SER A 5 -5.55 -1.22 -20.85
C SER A 5 -5.03 -2.28 -19.87
N GLU A 6 -5.46 -2.19 -18.62
CA GLU A 6 -5.10 -3.17 -17.59
C GLU A 6 -5.84 -4.50 -17.80
N ILE A 7 -5.16 -5.62 -17.56
CA ILE A 7 -5.77 -6.95 -17.45
C ILE A 7 -5.43 -7.54 -16.07
N ASN A 8 -6.44 -8.04 -15.37
CA ASN A 8 -6.29 -8.66 -14.05
C ASN A 8 -6.70 -10.14 -14.08
N ILE A 9 -5.90 -11.02 -13.47
CA ILE A 9 -6.20 -12.44 -13.31
C ILE A 9 -6.30 -12.76 -11.82
N GLY A 10 -7.44 -13.30 -11.40
CA GLY A 10 -7.69 -13.69 -10.01
C GLY A 10 -7.49 -15.19 -9.78
N VAL A 11 -6.88 -15.56 -8.66
CA VAL A 11 -6.82 -16.95 -8.16
C VAL A 11 -7.33 -16.97 -6.73
N THR A 12 -8.38 -17.77 -6.47
CA THR A 12 -9.06 -17.84 -5.17
C THR A 12 -8.81 -19.16 -4.42
N GLY A 13 -8.15 -20.14 -5.05
CA GLY A 13 -7.90 -21.44 -4.44
C GLY A 13 -6.90 -21.36 -3.29
N GLN A 14 -7.29 -21.82 -2.09
CA GLN A 14 -6.43 -21.82 -0.91
C GLN A 14 -5.09 -22.53 -1.17
N ALA A 15 -5.10 -23.65 -1.90
CA ALA A 15 -3.91 -24.41 -2.26
C ALA A 15 -2.86 -23.59 -3.03
N TYR A 16 -3.26 -22.53 -3.73
CA TYR A 16 -2.37 -21.66 -4.49
C TYR A 16 -2.14 -20.32 -3.78
N ALA A 17 -3.20 -19.70 -3.28
CA ALA A 17 -3.14 -18.37 -2.69
C ALA A 17 -2.45 -18.35 -1.31
N ALA A 18 -2.69 -19.37 -0.47
CA ALA A 18 -2.08 -19.45 0.86
C ALA A 18 -0.55 -19.55 0.83
N PRO A 19 0.06 -20.54 0.14
CA PRO A 19 1.52 -20.65 0.11
C PRO A 19 2.18 -19.47 -0.59
N LEU A 20 1.54 -18.90 -1.61
CA LEU A 20 2.04 -17.69 -2.27
C LEU A 20 2.06 -16.50 -1.30
N ARG A 21 0.97 -16.28 -0.56
CA ARG A 21 0.87 -15.21 0.45
C ARG A 21 1.96 -15.39 1.50
N GLN A 22 2.09 -16.59 2.08
CA GLN A 22 3.11 -16.89 3.07
C GLN A 22 4.53 -16.62 2.55
N LYS A 23 4.82 -17.04 1.31
CA LYS A 23 6.13 -16.81 0.69
C LYS A 23 6.42 -15.32 0.53
N ILE A 24 5.48 -14.56 -0.02
CA ILE A 24 5.66 -13.12 -0.26
C ILE A 24 5.84 -12.37 1.06
N PHE A 25 4.99 -12.61 2.04
CA PHE A 25 5.08 -11.92 3.32
C PHE A 25 6.27 -12.38 4.17
N SER A 26 6.74 -13.62 4.02
CA SER A 26 8.04 -14.05 4.56
C SER A 26 9.20 -13.23 3.98
N LEU A 27 9.23 -13.01 2.66
CA LEU A 27 10.25 -12.17 2.03
C LEU A 27 10.15 -10.71 2.51
N GLN A 28 8.93 -10.16 2.54
CA GLN A 28 8.70 -8.77 2.95
C GLN A 28 9.05 -8.52 4.42
N SER A 29 8.82 -9.50 5.30
CA SER A 29 9.12 -9.39 6.74
C SER A 29 10.54 -9.84 7.12
N GLY A 30 11.38 -10.24 6.16
CA GLY A 30 12.71 -10.80 6.46
C GLY A 30 12.65 -12.11 7.24
N GLY A 31 11.57 -12.89 7.03
CA GLY A 31 11.33 -14.20 7.63
C GLY A 31 10.57 -14.18 8.97
N ASP A 32 10.27 -13.00 9.54
CA ASP A 32 9.76 -12.87 10.91
C ASP A 32 8.25 -13.12 11.02
N VAL A 33 7.47 -12.44 10.17
CA VAL A 33 6.01 -12.44 10.23
C VAL A 33 5.50 -12.87 8.86
N GLN A 34 5.44 -14.17 8.67
CA GLN A 34 5.18 -14.76 7.35
C GLN A 34 3.74 -14.56 6.87
N GLY A 35 2.78 -14.33 7.76
CA GLY A 35 1.36 -14.27 7.43
C GLY A 35 0.84 -15.62 6.95
N GLY A 36 0.17 -16.34 7.84
CA GLY A 36 -0.36 -17.67 7.55
C GLY A 36 -1.37 -17.70 6.39
N GLY A 37 -1.56 -18.90 5.85
CA GLY A 37 -2.63 -19.20 4.88
C GLY A 37 -4.04 -19.20 5.48
N ASN A 38 -4.14 -19.18 6.81
CA ASN A 38 -5.37 -19.29 7.57
C ASN A 38 -5.94 -17.90 7.88
N ALA A 39 -7.20 -17.67 7.51
CA ALA A 39 -7.88 -16.40 7.74
C ALA A 39 -7.98 -16.00 9.22
N GLY A 40 -8.01 -16.98 10.14
CA GLY A 40 -8.09 -16.71 11.58
C GLY A 40 -6.84 -16.02 12.16
N GLU A 41 -5.68 -16.15 11.51
CA GLU A 41 -4.40 -15.62 11.99
C GLU A 41 -4.09 -14.22 11.43
N TRP A 42 -4.95 -13.70 10.54
CA TRP A 42 -4.65 -12.48 9.80
C TRP A 42 -4.65 -11.22 10.66
N SER A 43 -5.51 -11.16 11.68
CA SER A 43 -5.55 -10.02 12.60
C SER A 43 -4.24 -9.88 13.37
N ASP A 44 -3.71 -10.99 13.86
CA ASP A 44 -2.47 -11.04 14.63
C ASP A 44 -1.28 -10.75 13.72
N ALA A 45 -1.21 -11.42 12.56
CA ALA A 45 -0.18 -11.15 11.55
C ALA A 45 -0.16 -9.67 11.10
N PHE A 46 -1.32 -9.04 10.95
CA PHE A 46 -1.42 -7.63 10.62
C PHE A 46 -0.89 -6.73 11.74
N THR A 47 -1.16 -7.07 12.99
CA THR A 47 -0.64 -6.35 14.15
C THR A 47 0.88 -6.46 14.25
N ASP A 48 1.40 -7.65 13.98
CA ASP A 48 2.84 -7.92 13.94
C ASP A 48 3.52 -7.17 12.79
N TRP A 49 2.91 -7.11 11.60
CA TRP A 49 3.41 -6.31 10.49
C TRP A 49 3.48 -4.82 10.84
N LYS A 50 2.47 -4.26 11.51
CA LYS A 50 2.52 -2.86 11.98
C LYS A 50 3.68 -2.63 12.94
N THR A 51 3.91 -3.57 13.85
CA THR A 51 5.01 -3.50 14.81
C THR A 51 6.38 -3.56 14.11
N LEU A 52 6.53 -4.45 13.13
CA LEU A 52 7.75 -4.55 12.32
C LEU A 52 7.99 -3.28 11.50
N MET A 53 6.95 -2.73 10.87
CA MET A 53 7.02 -1.46 10.13
C MET A 53 7.49 -0.31 11.01
N ALA A 54 6.96 -0.17 12.23
CA ALA A 54 7.40 0.86 13.17
C ALA A 54 8.89 0.72 13.53
N LYS A 55 9.35 -0.48 13.87
CA LYS A 55 10.78 -0.76 14.17
C LYS A 55 11.68 -0.48 12.97
N ASN A 56 11.25 -0.86 11.77
CA ASN A 56 11.99 -0.59 10.54
C ASN A 56 12.06 0.90 10.26
N ARG A 57 11.00 1.67 10.55
CA ARG A 57 11.02 3.13 10.42
C ARG A 57 12.04 3.76 11.37
N ASP A 58 12.04 3.36 12.64
CA ASP A 58 13.03 3.86 13.62
C ASP A 58 14.46 3.54 13.16
N THR A 59 14.68 2.33 12.64
CA THR A 59 15.97 1.89 12.09
C THR A 59 16.37 2.71 10.87
N GLN A 60 15.43 2.97 9.95
CA GLN A 60 15.64 3.78 8.75
C GLN A 60 16.02 5.22 9.12
N MET A 61 15.31 5.83 10.08
CA MET A 61 15.59 7.19 10.55
C MET A 61 16.94 7.29 11.28
N ALA A 62 17.32 6.25 12.02
CA ALA A 62 18.62 6.20 12.69
C ALA A 62 19.79 6.04 11.71
N GLY A 63 19.59 5.39 10.56
CA GLY A 63 20.63 5.17 9.54
C GLY A 63 21.79 4.25 9.97
N THR A 64 21.69 3.62 11.14
CA THR A 64 22.79 2.86 11.76
C THR A 64 22.81 1.37 11.41
N LYS A 65 21.66 0.80 11.03
CA LYS A 65 21.49 -0.64 10.77
C LYS A 65 20.61 -0.86 9.54
N LYS A 66 20.75 -2.04 8.94
CA LYS A 66 19.82 -2.47 7.88
C LYS A 66 18.46 -2.83 8.49
N MET A 67 17.39 -2.46 7.80
CA MET A 67 16.03 -2.87 8.15
C MET A 67 15.87 -4.40 8.04
N LYS A 68 14.91 -4.94 8.78
CA LYS A 68 14.52 -6.34 8.64
C LYS A 68 13.43 -6.47 7.59
N GLY A 69 13.76 -7.11 6.47
CA GLY A 69 12.87 -7.15 5.31
C GLY A 69 12.65 -5.75 4.71
N PHE A 70 11.49 -5.55 4.10
CA PHE A 70 11.15 -4.35 3.32
C PHE A 70 9.86 -3.67 3.77
N LEU A 71 9.21 -4.18 4.82
CA LEU A 71 7.99 -3.58 5.37
C LEU A 71 8.32 -2.23 6.03
N LEU A 72 7.69 -1.17 5.53
CA LEU A 72 7.73 0.20 6.07
C LEU A 72 6.32 0.79 6.13
N PRO A 73 6.05 1.70 7.07
CA PRO A 73 4.80 2.47 7.05
C PRO A 73 4.72 3.24 5.74
N PHE A 74 3.55 3.24 5.12
CA PHE A 74 3.30 4.10 3.98
C PHE A 74 3.29 5.56 4.44
N GLU A 75 4.12 6.38 3.81
CA GLU A 75 4.15 7.83 4.01
C GLU A 75 3.93 8.52 2.67
N ASP A 76 2.83 9.25 2.56
CA ASP A 76 2.58 10.08 1.38
C ASP A 76 2.86 11.55 1.70
N HIS A 77 4.02 12.03 1.27
CA HIS A 77 4.41 13.43 1.39
C HIS A 77 3.74 14.32 0.32
N ARG A 78 2.97 13.75 -0.63
CA ARG A 78 2.24 14.51 -1.65
C ARG A 78 0.93 15.08 -1.13
N ALA A 79 0.33 14.49 -0.10
CA ALA A 79 -0.90 14.98 0.52
C ALA A 79 -0.70 16.31 1.28
N THR A 80 0.54 16.66 1.63
CA THR A 80 0.89 17.92 2.33
C THR A 80 1.05 19.10 1.38
N THR A 81 1.16 18.84 0.07
CA THR A 81 1.15 19.89 -0.95
C THR A 81 -0.29 20.11 -1.38
N THR A 82 -0.94 21.11 -0.79
CA THR A 82 -2.26 21.61 -1.18
C THR A 82 -2.45 21.53 -2.70
N LEU A 83 -3.28 20.61 -3.18
CA LEU A 83 -3.80 20.65 -4.55
C LEU A 83 -4.78 21.82 -4.63
N HIS A 84 -4.24 23.03 -4.79
CA HIS A 84 -5.00 24.21 -5.22
C HIS A 84 -5.30 24.11 -6.71
N ALA A 85 -5.90 23.00 -7.13
CA ALA A 85 -6.56 22.89 -8.42
C ALA A 85 -7.99 23.41 -8.23
N SER A 86 -8.11 24.72 -8.04
CA SER A 86 -9.39 25.41 -8.21
C SER A 86 -9.79 25.21 -9.67
N ILE A 87 -10.76 24.34 -9.91
CA ILE A 87 -11.40 24.23 -11.22
C ILE A 87 -12.10 25.58 -11.42
N SER A 88 -11.53 26.46 -12.26
CA SER A 88 -12.29 27.62 -12.73
C SER A 88 -13.39 27.06 -13.61
N VAL A 89 -14.60 26.95 -13.07
CA VAL A 89 -15.78 26.70 -13.87
C VAL A 89 -15.91 27.89 -14.82
N PRO A 90 -15.83 27.73 -16.15
CA PRO A 90 -16.06 28.85 -17.06
C PRO A 90 -17.48 29.36 -16.80
N SER A 91 -17.61 30.68 -16.63
CA SER A 91 -18.91 31.31 -16.40
C SER A 91 -19.83 30.97 -17.59
N ALA A 92 -21.00 30.40 -17.31
CA ALA A 92 -22.00 30.17 -18.33
C ALA A 92 -22.41 31.54 -18.89
N THR A 93 -22.06 31.81 -20.15
CA THR A 93 -22.62 32.93 -20.89
C THR A 93 -24.11 32.67 -21.07
N THR A 94 -24.91 33.24 -20.17
CA THR A 94 -26.34 33.46 -20.40
C THR A 94 -26.44 34.48 -21.53
N ALA A 95 -26.50 34.00 -22.77
CA ALA A 95 -27.04 34.80 -23.85
C ALA A 95 -28.58 34.79 -23.69
N GLU A 96 -29.07 35.63 -22.78
CA GLU A 96 -30.33 36.32 -23.07
C GLU A 96 -30.07 37.20 -24.29
N LEU A 97 -30.93 37.11 -25.30
CA LEU A 97 -31.54 38.26 -25.95
C LEU A 97 -32.50 37.79 -27.06
N ALA A 98 -33.78 38.12 -26.82
CA ALA A 98 -34.83 38.55 -27.75
C ALA A 98 -35.14 37.69 -28.99
#